data_AF-A0A962AV26-F1
#
_entry.id   AF-A0A962AV26-F1
#
_cell.length_a   1.000
_cell.length_b   1.000
_cell.length_c   1.000
_cell.angle_alpha   90.00
_cell.angle_beta   90.00
_cell.angle_gamma   90.00
#
_symmetry.space_group_name_H-M   'P 1'
#
loop_
_entity.id
_entity.type
_entity.pdbx_description
1 polymer ?
#
loop_
_entity_poly.entity_id
_entity_poly.type
_entity_poly.pdbx_seq_one_letter_code
_entity_poly.pdbx_strand_id
1 'polypeptide(L)'
;MTRSEKIATLAADPAFATLGRSLSVYYGDPAHEDRMAALYARFVKPDDLVFDIGAHVGDRIGAFRRLGARVVALEPQPLCFHALRTLYGDDADIVLVDAA
;
A
#
# COMPACT_ATOMS: atom_id res chain seq x y z
N MET A 1 -4.49 7.44 13.95
CA MET A 1 -5.41 7.40 12.80
C MET A 1 -5.32 6.01 12.17
N THR A 2 -6.45 5.36 11.94
CA THR A 2 -6.51 4.05 11.27
C THR A 2 -6.12 4.17 9.80
N ARG A 3 -5.78 3.05 9.14
CA ARG A 3 -5.46 3.07 7.70
C ARG A 3 -6.66 3.55 6.86
N SER A 4 -7.88 3.12 7.20
CA SER A 4 -9.09 3.55 6.51
C SER A 4 -9.37 5.05 6.64
N GLU A 5 -9.12 5.63 7.82
CA GLU A 5 -9.20 7.08 8.03
C GLU A 5 -8.16 7.80 7.17
N LYS A 6 -6.89 7.33 7.16
CA LYS A 6 -5.82 7.91 6.31
C LYS A 6 -6.18 7.86 4.82
N ILE A 7 -6.76 6.76 4.34
CA ILE A 7 -7.25 6.62 2.95
C ILE A 7 -8.32 7.67 2.65
N ALA A 8 -9.31 7.83 3.55
CA ALA A 8 -10.37 8.81 3.37
C ALA A 8 -9.82 10.25 3.32
N THR A 9 -8.84 10.57 4.18
CA THR A 9 -8.17 11.88 4.16
C THR A 9 -7.43 12.11 2.84
N LEU A 10 -6.65 11.14 2.36
CA LEU A 10 -5.98 11.26 1.06
C LEU A 10 -6.98 11.40 -0.09
N ALA A 11 -8.08 10.64 -0.08
CA ALA A 11 -9.09 10.70 -1.13
C ALA A 11 -9.86 12.04 -1.16
N ALA A 12 -9.97 12.72 -0.02
CA ALA A 12 -10.61 14.03 0.09
C ALA A 12 -9.67 15.21 -0.21
N ASP A 13 -8.36 14.99 -0.23
CA ASP A 13 -7.37 16.04 -0.46
C ASP A 13 -7.23 16.36 -1.96
N PRO A 14 -7.49 17.62 -2.39
CA PRO A 14 -7.31 18.03 -3.78
C PRO A 14 -5.91 17.79 -4.34
N ALA A 15 -4.86 17.75 -3.51
CA ALA A 15 -3.50 17.43 -3.94
C ALA A 15 -3.39 15.99 -4.49
N PHE A 16 -4.29 15.10 -4.08
CA PHE A 16 -4.35 13.69 -4.48
C PHE A 16 -5.41 13.40 -5.55
N ALA A 17 -6.02 14.43 -6.16
CA ALA A 17 -7.11 14.25 -7.12
C ALA A 17 -6.75 13.29 -8.28
N THR A 18 -5.50 13.32 -8.75
CA THR A 18 -5.00 12.42 -9.82
C THR A 18 -4.92 10.95 -9.38
N LEU A 19 -4.78 10.69 -8.08
CA LEU A 19 -4.78 9.35 -7.48
C LEU A 19 -6.16 8.93 -6.97
N GLY A 20 -7.18 9.81 -7.00
CA GLY A 20 -8.51 9.54 -6.45
C GLY A 20 -9.17 8.29 -7.02
N ARG A 21 -9.05 8.07 -8.35
CA ARG A 21 -9.53 6.83 -8.99
C ARG A 21 -8.81 5.60 -8.44
N SER A 22 -7.49 5.69 -8.28
CA SER A 22 -6.68 4.58 -7.78
C SER A 22 -7.02 4.25 -6.32
N LEU A 23 -7.15 5.27 -5.46
CA LEU A 23 -7.60 5.08 -4.08
C LEU A 23 -8.98 4.41 -4.02
N SER A 24 -9.92 4.84 -4.86
CA SER A 24 -11.25 4.21 -4.95
C SER A 24 -11.18 2.76 -5.43
N VAL A 25 -10.40 2.47 -6.47
CA VAL A 25 -10.29 1.12 -7.03
C VAL A 25 -9.62 0.14 -6.07
N TYR A 26 -8.56 0.57 -5.39
CA TYR A 26 -7.74 -0.33 -4.57
C TYR A 26 -8.22 -0.43 -3.11
N TYR A 27 -8.86 0.62 -2.58
CA TYR A 27 -9.27 0.67 -1.18
C TYR A 27 -10.79 0.84 -0.97
N GLY A 28 -11.56 1.06 -2.04
CA GLY A 28 -13.02 1.24 -1.93
C GLY A 28 -13.81 -0.05 -1.72
N ASP A 29 -13.24 -1.21 -2.07
CA ASP A 29 -13.80 -2.53 -1.76
C ASP A 29 -12.98 -3.21 -0.65
N PRO A 30 -13.51 -3.36 0.58
CA PRO A 30 -12.80 -4.02 1.68
C PRO A 30 -12.35 -5.45 1.37
N ALA A 31 -13.06 -6.16 0.48
CA ALA A 31 -12.71 -7.52 0.09
C ALA A 31 -11.60 -7.58 -0.99
N HIS A 32 -11.19 -6.45 -1.55
CA HIS A 32 -10.08 -6.39 -2.52
C HIS A 32 -8.78 -6.92 -1.92
N GLU A 33 -8.43 -6.44 -0.72
CA GLU A 33 -7.22 -6.86 -0.01
C GLU A 33 -7.25 -8.34 0.37
N ASP A 34 -8.41 -8.87 0.78
CA ASP A 34 -8.59 -10.28 1.09
C ASP A 34 -8.35 -11.18 -0.12
N ARG A 35 -8.91 -10.82 -1.27
CA ARG A 35 -8.70 -11.58 -2.53
C ARG A 35 -7.24 -11.52 -2.96
N MET A 36 -6.59 -10.37 -2.78
CA MET A 36 -5.18 -10.20 -3.11
C MET A 36 -4.27 -11.03 -2.18
N ALA A 37 -4.54 -11.00 -0.88
CA ALA A 37 -3.83 -11.84 0.09
C ALA A 37 -4.01 -13.33 -0.21
N ALA A 38 -5.23 -13.78 -0.53
CA ALA A 38 -5.49 -15.16 -0.91
C ALA A 38 -4.72 -15.60 -2.17
N LEU A 39 -4.59 -14.71 -3.16
CA LEU A 39 -3.78 -14.96 -4.36
C LEU A 39 -2.31 -15.16 -4.00
N TYR A 40 -1.74 -14.27 -3.18
CA TYR A 40 -0.32 -14.27 -2.83
C TYR A 40 0.08 -15.28 -1.75
N ALA A 41 -0.85 -15.80 -0.94
CA ALA A 41 -0.59 -16.80 0.11
C ALA A 41 0.02 -18.13 -0.42
N ARG A 42 -0.11 -18.36 -1.73
CA ARG A 42 0.52 -19.48 -2.45
C ARG A 42 2.03 -19.35 -2.55
N PHE A 43 2.56 -18.12 -2.46
CA PHE A 43 3.97 -17.79 -2.69
C PHE A 43 4.63 -17.13 -1.49
N VAL A 44 3.88 -16.34 -0.72
CA VAL A 44 4.37 -15.57 0.42
C VAL A 44 3.94 -16.23 1.72
N LYS A 45 4.90 -16.39 2.63
CA LYS A 45 4.70 -16.88 4.00
C LYS A 45 4.94 -15.75 5.01
N PRO A 46 4.48 -15.92 6.26
CA PRO A 46 4.86 -15.01 7.34
C PRO A 46 6.39 -14.85 7.43
N ASP A 47 6.85 -13.65 7.74
CA ASP A 47 8.26 -13.24 7.87
C ASP A 47 9.12 -13.21 6.59
N ASP A 48 8.57 -13.68 5.46
CA ASP A 48 9.20 -13.52 4.14
C ASP A 48 9.45 -12.04 3.83
N LEU A 49 10.54 -11.77 3.12
CA LEU A 49 10.85 -10.44 2.60
C LEU A 49 10.31 -10.31 1.17
N VAL A 50 9.40 -9.35 0.98
CA VAL A 50 8.81 -9.04 -0.33
C VAL A 50 9.31 -7.68 -0.82
N PHE A 51 9.71 -7.62 -2.09
CA PHE A 51 10.01 -6.38 -2.78
C PHE A 51 8.83 -5.98 -3.67
N ASP A 52 8.23 -4.82 -3.40
CA ASP A 52 7.14 -4.26 -4.20
C ASP A 52 7.68 -3.10 -5.05
N ILE A 53 7.93 -3.34 -6.33
CA ILE A 53 8.58 -2.40 -7.25
C ILE A 53 7.53 -1.70 -8.10
N GLY A 54 7.48 -0.36 -8.03
CA GLY A 54 6.37 0.40 -8.59
C GLY A 54 5.13 0.27 -7.72
N ALA A 55 5.31 0.42 -6.41
CA ALA A 55 4.28 0.16 -5.39
C ALA A 55 3.06 1.09 -5.51
N HIS A 56 3.16 2.19 -6.25
CA HIS A 56 2.06 3.11 -6.53
C HIS A 56 1.41 3.61 -5.23
N VAL A 57 0.09 3.44 -5.04
CA VAL A 57 -0.59 3.81 -3.78
C VAL A 57 -0.51 2.73 -2.68
N GLY A 58 0.05 1.55 -2.97
CA GLY A 58 0.38 0.53 -1.97
C GLY A 58 -0.66 -0.57 -1.75
N ASP A 59 -1.47 -0.90 -2.76
CA ASP A 59 -2.50 -1.97 -2.66
C ASP A 59 -1.89 -3.33 -2.28
N ARG A 60 -0.77 -3.68 -2.90
CA ARG A 60 0.00 -4.90 -2.66
C ARG A 60 0.67 -4.91 -1.29
N ILE A 61 1.17 -3.78 -0.81
CA ILE A 61 1.74 -3.66 0.54
C ILE A 61 0.73 -4.13 1.59
N GLY A 62 -0.53 -3.67 1.50
CA GLY A 62 -1.60 -4.10 2.39
C GLY A 62 -1.80 -5.62 2.37
N ALA A 63 -1.85 -6.22 1.19
CA ALA A 63 -2.02 -7.66 1.01
C ALA A 63 -0.85 -8.47 1.59
N PHE A 64 0.41 -8.06 1.34
CA PHE A 64 1.59 -8.75 1.87
C PHE A 64 1.70 -8.64 3.38
N ARG A 65 1.40 -7.46 3.94
CA ARG A 65 1.36 -7.26 5.40
C ARG A 65 0.28 -8.08 6.07
N ARG A 66 -0.88 -8.25 5.43
CA ARG A 66 -1.94 -9.16 5.91
C ARG A 66 -1.48 -10.62 6.00
N LEU A 67 -0.51 -11.03 5.17
CA LEU A 67 0.13 -12.35 5.22
C LEU A 67 1.27 -12.44 6.25
N GLY A 68 1.58 -11.36 6.96
CA GLY A 68 2.68 -11.29 7.92
C GLY A 68 4.07 -11.13 7.29
N ALA A 69 4.15 -10.76 6.01
CA ALA A 69 5.44 -10.55 5.34
C ALA A 69 6.04 -9.18 5.70
N ARG A 70 7.37 -9.06 5.58
CA ARG A 70 8.07 -7.77 5.60
C ARG A 70 8.15 -7.23 4.18
N VAL A 71 8.04 -5.91 4.01
CA VAL A 71 7.91 -5.30 2.67
C VAL A 71 8.95 -4.22 2.46
N VAL A 72 9.67 -4.28 1.34
CA VAL A 72 10.46 -3.16 0.82
C VAL A 72 9.72 -2.65 -0.42
N ALA A 73 9.10 -1.49 -0.32
CA ALA A 73 8.32 -0.90 -1.40
C ALA A 73 9.07 0.28 -2.03
N LEU A 74 9.23 0.25 -3.35
CA LEU A 74 9.86 1.30 -4.13
C LEU A 74 8.82 1.97 -5.02
N GLU A 75 8.78 3.30 -4.97
CA GLU A 75 7.91 4.10 -5.84
C GLU A 75 8.56 5.47 -6.10
N PRO A 76 8.95 5.77 -7.36
CA PRO A 76 9.62 7.03 -7.68
C PRO A 76 8.67 8.21 -7.87
N GLN A 77 7.38 7.99 -8.11
CA GLN A 77 6.45 9.09 -8.34
C GLN A 77 6.14 9.81 -7.01
N PRO A 78 6.49 11.11 -6.84
CA PRO A 78 6.46 11.76 -5.53
C PRO A 78 5.09 11.74 -4.84
N LEU A 79 4.00 11.91 -5.61
CA LEU A 79 2.65 11.91 -5.06
C LEU A 79 2.23 10.51 -4.58
N CYS A 80 2.61 9.46 -5.30
CA CYS A 80 2.39 8.08 -4.86
C CYS A 80 3.24 7.76 -3.63
N PHE A 81 4.52 8.15 -3.63
CA PHE A 81 5.39 7.96 -2.48
C PHE A 81 4.86 8.67 -1.22
N HIS A 82 4.29 9.87 -1.37
CA HIS A 82 3.61 10.54 -0.26
C HIS A 82 2.42 9.72 0.25
N ALA A 83 1.58 9.19 -0.64
CA ALA A 83 0.49 8.30 -0.24
C ALA A 83 1.02 7.07 0.53
N LEU A 84 2.10 6.44 0.06
CA LEU A 84 2.74 5.33 0.75
C LEU A 84 3.20 5.71 2.15
N ARG A 85 3.89 6.86 2.30
CA ARG A 85 4.36 7.37 3.59
C ARG A 85 3.21 7.62 4.55
N THR A 86 2.12 8.24 4.09
CA THR A 86 0.94 8.48 4.91
C THR A 86 0.29 7.17 5.35
N LEU A 87 0.11 6.22 4.44
CA LEU A 87 -0.61 4.97 4.69
C LEU A 87 0.19 3.95 5.50
N TYR A 88 1.50 3.83 5.25
CA TYR A 88 2.33 2.71 5.69
C TYR A 88 3.58 3.14 6.48
N GLY A 89 3.87 4.43 6.60
CA GLY A 89 5.11 4.93 7.22
C GLY A 89 5.29 4.64 8.71
N ASP A 90 4.23 4.24 9.41
CA ASP A 90 4.26 3.90 10.85
C ASP A 90 4.47 2.39 11.11
N ASP A 91 4.51 1.55 10.07
CA ASP A 91 4.69 0.09 10.20
C ASP A 91 6.18 -0.27 10.11
N ALA A 92 6.73 -0.81 11.21
CA ALA A 92 8.15 -1.12 11.34
C ALA A 92 8.65 -2.24 10.40
N ASP A 93 7.74 -3.05 9.86
CA ASP A 93 8.09 -4.12 8.91
C ASP A 93 8.02 -3.66 7.45
N ILE A 94 7.80 -2.35 7.22
CA ILE A 94 7.74 -1.75 5.89
C ILE A 94 8.89 -0.75 5.73
N VAL A 95 9.69 -0.95 4.68
CA VAL A 95 10.69 -0.01 4.22
C VAL A 95 10.19 0.65 2.95
N LEU A 96 10.05 1.97 2.96
CA LEU A 96 9.64 2.77 1.80
C LEU A 96 10.85 3.45 1.16
N VAL A 97 11.10 3.14 -0.11
CA VAL A 97 12.24 3.64 -0.88
C VAL A 97 11.75 4.63 -1.94
N ASP A 98 12.14 5.90 -1.74
CA ASP A 98 12.01 6.99 -2.70
C ASP A 98 13.27 7.02 -3.55
N ALA A 99 13.37 6.09 -4.50
CA ALA A 99 14.50 6.04 -5.42
C ALA A 99 14.06 5.54 -6.80
N ALA A 100 13.87 6.47 -7.73
CA ALA A 100 14.29 6.36 -9.13
C ALA A 100 14.38 7.76 -9.75
#